data_AF-A0AAW0YL42-F1
#
_entry.id   AF-A0AAW0YL42-F1
#
_cell.length_a   1.000
_cell.length_b   1.000
_cell.length_c   1.000
_cell.angle_alpha   90.00
_cell.angle_beta   90.00
_cell.angle_gamma   90.00
#
_symmetry.space_group_name_H-M   'P 1'
#
loop_
_entity.id
_entity.type
_entity.pdbx_description
1 polymer ?
#
loop_
_entity_poly.entity_id
_entity_poly.type
_entity_poly.pdbx_seq_one_letter_code
_entity_poly.pdbx_strand_id
1 'polypeptide(L)'
;MTISSTKLERVFDILSEREAVRLQCAQLHRPSPEQVFYSVRNSLRHRPDNRYSNILAYDRTAVTVDGRYINANVVKDGKGGWWVAAQAPPPHAFDTFFRALYTGSASGRAPKDAIVVQLTGWKERGVPKADPYISAGVGRTGTFIALSSLRIRGMASHPSPLGPLPGELEADHVAQTVDVIRECRGMMVQNKEQLKLIYDMQQGMQ
;
A
#
# COMPACT_ATOMS: atom_id res chain seq x y z
N MET A 1 -23.97 11.50 22.77
CA MET A 1 -24.81 12.61 22.26
C MET A 1 -25.06 12.39 20.78
N THR A 2 -26.31 12.31 20.36
CA THR A 2 -26.68 12.10 18.95
C THR A 2 -26.69 13.46 18.24
N ILE A 3 -26.03 13.56 17.08
CA ILE A 3 -26.06 14.78 16.24
C ILE A 3 -27.45 14.95 15.62
N SER A 4 -27.98 16.18 15.56
CA SER A 4 -29.25 16.45 14.86
C SER A 4 -29.07 16.43 13.34
N SER A 5 -30.09 16.03 12.57
CA SER A 5 -30.04 15.98 11.10
C SER A 5 -29.65 17.34 10.51
N THR A 6 -30.29 18.41 10.96
CA THR A 6 -30.02 19.78 10.50
C THR A 6 -28.57 20.20 10.75
N LYS A 7 -27.99 19.79 11.88
CA LYS A 7 -26.57 20.08 12.17
C LYS A 7 -25.65 19.26 11.27
N LEU A 8 -25.98 17.98 11.05
CA LEU A 8 -25.20 17.10 10.17
C LEU A 8 -25.18 17.63 8.73
N GLU A 9 -26.34 17.97 8.18
CA GLU A 9 -26.50 18.57 6.84
C GLU A 9 -25.67 19.85 6.74
N ARG A 10 -25.84 20.78 7.69
CA ARG A 10 -25.10 22.04 7.68
C ARG A 10 -23.58 21.84 7.71
N VAL A 11 -23.10 20.87 8.50
CA VAL A 11 -21.67 20.53 8.55
C VAL A 11 -21.21 19.95 7.22
N PHE A 12 -21.97 19.02 6.63
CA PHE A 12 -21.65 18.41 5.36
C PHE A 12 -21.57 19.44 4.22
N ASP A 13 -22.52 20.38 4.18
CA ASP A 13 -22.55 21.45 3.18
C ASP A 13 -21.30 22.34 3.27
N ILE A 14 -20.98 22.83 4.47
CA ILE A 14 -19.80 23.68 4.69
C ILE A 14 -18.52 22.96 4.29
N LEU A 15 -18.38 21.66 4.63
CA LEU A 15 -17.21 20.88 4.26
C LEU A 15 -17.13 20.66 2.74
N SER A 16 -18.28 20.44 2.09
CA SER A 16 -18.38 20.26 0.64
C SER A 16 -18.03 21.54 -0.13
N GLU A 17 -18.53 22.70 0.33
CA GLU A 17 -18.16 24.02 -0.23
C GLU A 17 -16.65 24.25 -0.13
N ARG A 18 -16.05 23.94 1.02
CA ARG A 18 -14.60 24.06 1.22
C ARG A 18 -13.81 23.12 0.31
N GLU A 19 -14.29 21.91 0.09
CA GLU A 19 -13.66 20.97 -0.83
C GLU A 19 -13.76 21.43 -2.29
N ALA A 20 -14.91 21.97 -2.69
CA ALA A 20 -15.10 22.54 -4.03
C ALA A 20 -14.08 23.66 -4.32
N VAL A 21 -13.83 24.55 -3.35
CA VAL A 21 -12.81 25.60 -3.47
C VAL A 21 -11.41 25.01 -3.64
N ARG A 22 -11.05 23.96 -2.90
CA ARG A 22 -9.75 23.29 -3.04
C ARG A 22 -9.57 22.68 -4.42
N LEU A 23 -10.60 21.98 -4.90
CA LEU A 23 -10.60 21.36 -6.24
C LEU A 23 -10.51 22.42 -7.34
N GLN A 24 -11.18 23.55 -7.19
CA GLN A 24 -11.07 24.67 -8.13
C GLN A 24 -9.63 25.21 -8.16
N CYS A 25 -9.03 25.46 -6.99
CA CYS A 25 -7.64 25.92 -6.88
C CYS A 25 -6.65 24.93 -7.52
N ALA A 26 -6.87 23.62 -7.34
CA ALA A 26 -6.02 22.56 -7.88
C ALA A 26 -5.97 22.54 -9.42
N GLN A 27 -7.03 23.03 -10.09
CA GLN A 27 -7.19 23.03 -11.54
C GLN A 27 -6.74 24.32 -12.22
N LEU A 28 -6.30 25.34 -11.47
CA LEU A 28 -5.89 26.61 -12.04
C LEU A 28 -4.60 26.46 -12.87
N HIS A 29 -4.62 26.99 -14.09
CA HIS A 29 -3.45 27.03 -14.97
C HIS A 29 -2.33 27.91 -14.40
N ARG A 30 -2.70 29.04 -13.79
CA ARG A 30 -1.80 30.01 -13.15
C ARG A 30 -2.27 30.33 -11.73
N PRO A 31 -1.99 29.45 -10.75
CA PRO A 31 -2.38 29.66 -9.37
C PRO A 31 -1.54 30.76 -8.72
N SER A 32 -2.15 31.52 -7.80
CA SER A 32 -1.42 32.37 -6.85
C SER A 32 -0.55 31.51 -5.90
N PRO A 33 0.42 32.11 -5.19
CA PRO A 33 1.25 31.38 -4.22
C PRO A 33 0.43 30.58 -3.19
N GLU A 34 -0.70 31.13 -2.73
CA GLU A 34 -1.59 30.46 -1.78
C GLU A 34 -2.34 29.28 -2.42
N GLN A 35 -2.73 29.42 -3.69
CA GLN A 35 -3.47 28.40 -4.42
C GLN A 35 -2.58 27.20 -4.80
N VAL A 36 -1.26 27.41 -4.96
CA VAL A 36 -0.27 26.34 -5.20
C VAL A 36 -0.30 25.29 -4.07
N PHE A 37 -0.77 25.65 -2.87
CA PHE A 37 -0.93 24.72 -1.76
C PHE A 37 -1.79 23.49 -2.11
N TYR A 38 -2.76 23.64 -3.02
CA TYR A 38 -3.65 22.57 -3.48
C TYR A 38 -3.24 22.00 -4.85
N SER A 39 -2.01 22.24 -5.31
CA SER A 39 -1.54 21.75 -6.61
C SER A 39 -1.62 20.21 -6.72
N VAL A 40 -2.00 19.73 -7.90
CA VAL A 40 -2.06 18.30 -8.28
C VAL A 40 -1.29 18.03 -9.58
N ARG A 41 -0.32 18.90 -9.91
CA ARG A 41 0.38 18.89 -11.20
C ARG A 41 1.17 17.60 -11.40
N ASN A 42 1.76 17.04 -10.35
CA ASN A 42 2.48 15.77 -10.45
C ASN A 42 1.53 14.62 -10.77
N SER A 43 0.37 14.57 -10.12
CA SER A 43 -0.67 13.58 -10.41
C SER A 43 -1.19 13.70 -11.85
N LEU A 44 -1.35 14.92 -12.37
CA LEU A 44 -1.77 15.16 -13.76
C LEU A 44 -0.70 14.80 -14.80
N ARG A 45 0.59 14.77 -14.43
CA ARG A 45 1.68 14.28 -15.29
C ARG A 45 1.72 12.76 -15.35
N HIS A 46 1.24 12.09 -14.30
CA HIS A 46 1.23 10.63 -14.15
C HIS A 46 -0.17 10.04 -14.29
N ARG A 47 -0.96 10.50 -15.26
CA ARG A 47 -2.34 10.02 -15.49
C ARG A 47 -2.47 8.49 -15.60
N PRO A 48 -1.54 7.76 -16.26
CA PRO A 48 -1.62 6.30 -16.33
C PRO A 48 -1.56 5.60 -14.96
N ASP A 49 -0.97 6.25 -13.95
CA ASP A 49 -0.86 5.71 -12.59
C ASP A 49 -2.09 6.03 -11.72
N ASN A 50 -3.01 6.86 -12.23
CA ASN A 50 -4.28 7.18 -11.58
C ASN A 50 -5.37 6.22 -12.06
N ARG A 51 -6.02 5.53 -11.14
CA ARG A 51 -7.15 4.66 -11.44
C ARG A 51 -8.38 5.46 -11.85
N TYR A 52 -8.54 6.65 -11.28
CA TYR A 52 -9.63 7.56 -11.58
C TYR A 52 -9.08 8.90 -12.06
N SER A 53 -9.65 9.43 -13.14
CA SER A 53 -9.23 10.72 -13.71
C SER A 53 -9.54 11.91 -12.80
N ASN A 54 -10.50 11.76 -11.89
CA ASN A 54 -10.99 12.80 -10.99
C ASN A 54 -10.53 12.62 -9.53
N ILE A 55 -9.71 11.62 -9.22
CA ILE A 55 -9.12 11.43 -7.89
C ILE A 55 -7.61 11.64 -8.04
N LEU A 56 -7.12 12.78 -7.58
CA LEU A 56 -5.74 13.22 -7.79
C LEU A 56 -5.05 13.45 -6.46
N ALA A 57 -3.76 13.14 -6.40
CA ALA A 57 -2.95 13.36 -5.21
C ALA A 57 -2.43 14.80 -5.14
N TYR A 58 -2.54 15.45 -3.97
CA TYR A 58 -1.93 16.77 -3.76
C TYR A 58 -0.41 16.66 -3.74
N ASP A 59 0.26 17.55 -4.49
CA ASP A 59 1.72 17.53 -4.65
C ASP A 59 2.45 17.66 -3.31
N ARG A 60 1.93 18.52 -2.41
CA ARG A 60 2.57 18.85 -1.12
C ARG A 60 2.75 17.66 -0.19
N THR A 61 1.86 16.68 -0.24
CA THR A 61 1.89 15.52 0.67
C THR A 61 1.89 14.19 -0.08
N ALA A 62 2.18 14.21 -1.38
CA ALA A 62 2.22 13.01 -2.20
C ALA A 62 3.32 12.05 -1.72
N VAL A 63 3.00 10.76 -1.69
CA VAL A 63 4.00 9.73 -1.41
C VAL A 63 4.82 9.48 -2.68
N THR A 64 6.14 9.49 -2.55
CA THR A 64 7.07 9.19 -3.66
C THR A 64 7.97 8.04 -3.25
N VAL A 65 8.14 7.05 -4.12
CA VAL A 65 8.89 5.82 -3.84
C VAL A 65 10.05 5.73 -4.81
N ASP A 66 11.27 5.98 -4.34
CA ASP A 66 12.48 5.98 -5.19
C ASP A 66 12.33 6.88 -6.43
N GLY A 67 11.74 8.07 -6.24
CA GLY A 67 11.43 9.00 -7.33
C GLY A 67 10.21 8.65 -8.19
N ARG A 68 9.55 7.50 -7.95
CA ARG A 68 8.34 7.08 -8.67
C ARG A 68 7.08 7.59 -7.99
N TYR A 69 6.11 7.99 -8.82
CA TYR A 69 4.80 8.45 -8.38
C TYR A 69 3.89 7.29 -8.00
N ILE A 70 3.10 7.47 -6.94
CA ILE A 70 1.88 6.72 -6.66
C ILE A 70 0.78 7.71 -6.27
N ASN A 71 -0.47 7.40 -6.60
CA ASN A 71 -1.60 8.21 -6.19
C ASN A 71 -1.96 7.90 -4.72
N ALA A 72 -1.19 8.54 -3.84
CA ALA A 72 -1.32 8.45 -2.40
C ALA A 72 -0.84 9.74 -1.73
N ASN A 73 -1.44 10.08 -0.60
CA ASN A 73 -1.07 11.22 0.22
C ASN A 73 -0.86 10.81 1.68
N VAL A 74 0.13 11.43 2.31
CA VAL A 74 0.25 11.43 3.78
C VAL A 74 -0.86 12.31 4.35
N VAL A 75 -1.68 11.72 5.23
CA VAL A 75 -2.79 12.38 5.92
C VAL A 75 -2.44 12.48 7.40
N LYS A 76 -2.33 13.71 7.92
CA LYS A 76 -2.16 13.96 9.35
C LYS A 76 -3.53 14.22 9.97
N ASP A 77 -3.81 13.61 11.12
CA ASP A 77 -5.07 13.80 11.84
C ASP A 77 -5.09 15.07 12.72
N GLY A 78 -3.95 15.76 12.81
CA GLY A 78 -3.77 16.96 13.64
C GLY A 78 -3.57 16.67 15.13
N LYS A 79 -3.53 15.41 15.55
CA LYS A 79 -3.39 14.94 16.93
C LYS A 79 -2.11 14.12 17.17
N GLY A 80 -1.22 14.09 16.19
CA GLY A 80 0.03 13.32 16.21
C GLY A 80 -0.05 12.00 15.45
N GLY A 81 -1.25 11.59 15.01
CA GLY A 81 -1.43 10.46 14.11
C GLY A 81 -1.19 10.86 12.65
N TRP A 82 -0.68 9.92 11.87
CA TRP A 82 -0.54 10.04 10.44
C TRP A 82 -0.90 8.74 9.74
N TRP A 83 -1.37 8.88 8.52
CA TRP A 83 -1.92 7.80 7.70
C TRP A 83 -1.46 8.00 6.27
N VAL A 84 -1.58 6.95 5.45
CA VAL A 84 -1.48 7.07 4.01
C VAL A 84 -2.84 6.75 3.42
N ALA A 85 -3.45 7.73 2.77
CA ALA A 85 -4.63 7.51 1.96
C ALA A 85 -4.17 7.29 0.52
N ALA A 86 -4.53 6.16 -0.07
CA ALA A 86 -4.15 5.78 -1.43
C ALA A 86 -5.34 5.21 -2.18
N GLN A 87 -5.37 5.41 -3.50
CA GLN A 87 -6.25 4.62 -4.35
C GLN A 87 -5.78 3.14 -4.38
N ALA A 88 -6.64 2.23 -4.83
CA ALA A 88 -6.20 0.91 -5.24
C ALA A 88 -5.25 1.05 -6.45
N PRO A 89 -3.99 0.60 -6.37
CA PRO A 89 -3.02 0.79 -7.45
C PRO A 89 -3.49 0.05 -8.72
N PRO A 90 -3.23 0.57 -9.93
CA PRO A 90 -3.33 -0.22 -11.15
C PRO A 90 -2.26 -1.32 -11.17
N PRO A 91 -2.44 -2.40 -11.97
CA PRO A 91 -1.53 -3.55 -11.95
C PRO A 91 -0.04 -3.22 -12.14
N HIS A 92 0.28 -2.26 -13.02
CA HIS A 92 1.66 -1.85 -13.27
C HIS A 92 2.29 -1.06 -12.11
N ALA A 93 1.48 -0.52 -11.19
CA ALA A 93 1.94 0.24 -10.03
C ALA A 93 2.01 -0.59 -8.74
N PHE A 94 1.72 -1.89 -8.79
CA PHE A 94 1.74 -2.77 -7.61
C PHE A 94 3.09 -2.77 -6.91
N ASP A 95 4.20 -2.95 -7.65
CA ASP A 95 5.56 -2.93 -7.07
C ASP A 95 5.81 -1.64 -6.28
N THR A 96 5.57 -0.49 -6.92
CA THR A 96 5.77 0.82 -6.31
C THR A 96 4.89 1.00 -5.07
N PHE A 97 3.62 0.58 -5.12
CA PHE A 97 2.70 0.64 -3.99
C PHE A 97 3.18 -0.19 -2.79
N PHE A 98 3.56 -1.46 -3.02
CA PHE A 98 4.04 -2.32 -1.94
C PHE A 98 5.38 -1.85 -1.38
N ARG A 99 6.30 -1.35 -2.22
CA ARG A 99 7.55 -0.70 -1.79
C ARG A 99 7.29 0.47 -0.83
N ALA A 100 6.24 1.25 -1.06
CA ALA A 100 5.89 2.36 -0.18
C ALA A 100 5.65 1.91 1.27
N LEU A 101 5.12 0.70 1.47
CA LEU A 101 4.79 0.16 2.79
C LEU A 101 6.02 -0.13 3.65
N TYR A 102 7.18 -0.38 3.04
CA TYR A 102 8.31 -0.97 3.75
C TYR A 102 9.64 -0.21 3.62
N THR A 103 9.68 0.82 2.79
CA THR A 103 10.87 1.68 2.56
C THR A 103 10.81 2.99 3.35
N GLY A 104 9.68 3.28 4.01
CA GLY A 104 9.49 4.55 4.68
C GLY A 104 9.19 5.72 3.75
N SER A 105 8.84 5.48 2.49
CA SER A 105 8.48 6.53 1.51
C SER A 105 7.43 7.52 1.99
N ALA A 106 6.53 7.09 2.88
CA ALA A 106 5.49 7.95 3.44
C ALA A 106 5.90 8.70 4.72
N SER A 107 6.83 8.14 5.51
CA SER A 107 7.14 8.60 6.88
C SER A 107 8.58 9.06 7.06
N GLY A 108 9.43 8.91 6.04
CA GLY A 108 10.88 9.15 6.10
C GLY A 108 11.65 8.09 6.89
N ARG A 109 10.98 7.05 7.40
CA ARG A 109 11.59 5.93 8.14
C ARG A 109 10.86 4.63 7.82
N ALA A 110 11.60 3.57 7.54
CA ALA A 110 11.00 2.25 7.34
C ALA A 110 10.17 1.87 8.57
N PRO A 111 8.87 1.55 8.42
CA PRO A 111 8.04 1.16 9.53
C PRO A 111 8.44 -0.23 10.04
N LYS A 112 8.27 -0.46 11.34
CA LYS A 112 8.40 -1.80 11.93
C LYS A 112 7.25 -2.71 11.51
N ASP A 113 6.03 -2.16 11.52
CA ASP A 113 4.79 -2.83 11.16
C ASP A 113 3.99 -1.93 10.21
N ALA A 114 3.32 -2.53 9.22
CA ALA A 114 2.43 -1.83 8.29
C ALA A 114 1.06 -2.51 8.24
N ILE A 115 -0.01 -1.74 8.45
CA ILE A 115 -1.39 -2.21 8.33
C ILE A 115 -1.98 -1.66 7.04
N VAL A 116 -2.43 -2.55 6.15
CA VAL A 116 -3.16 -2.18 4.94
C VAL A 116 -4.63 -2.47 5.15
N VAL A 117 -5.47 -1.42 5.06
CA VAL A 117 -6.92 -1.54 5.15
C VAL A 117 -7.52 -1.31 3.77
N GLN A 118 -8.06 -2.37 3.17
CA GLN A 118 -8.83 -2.25 1.92
C GLN A 118 -10.30 -1.97 2.26
N LEU A 119 -10.77 -0.77 1.91
CA LEU A 119 -12.15 -0.35 2.18
C LEU A 119 -13.09 -0.58 1.00
N THR A 120 -12.57 -0.89 -0.20
CA THR A 120 -13.37 -1.09 -1.42
C THR A 120 -13.46 -2.57 -1.78
N GLY A 121 -14.58 -2.98 -2.38
CA GLY A 121 -14.65 -4.26 -3.08
C GLY A 121 -13.78 -4.26 -4.35
N TRP A 122 -13.65 -5.43 -4.99
CA TRP A 122 -12.98 -5.53 -6.30
C TRP A 122 -13.79 -4.83 -7.40
N LYS A 123 -15.12 -4.91 -7.31
CA LYS A 123 -16.07 -4.28 -8.23
C LYS A 123 -17.21 -3.65 -7.45
N GLU A 124 -17.71 -2.52 -7.94
CA GLU A 124 -18.92 -1.86 -7.45
C GLU A 124 -19.80 -1.51 -8.65
N ARG A 125 -21.05 -1.99 -8.65
CA ARG A 125 -22.00 -1.79 -9.77
C ARG A 125 -21.38 -2.16 -11.13
N GLY A 126 -20.58 -3.24 -11.16
CA GLY A 126 -19.89 -3.72 -12.37
C GLY A 126 -18.57 -3.00 -12.71
N VAL A 127 -18.28 -1.86 -12.09
CA VAL A 127 -17.06 -1.08 -12.33
C VAL A 127 -15.91 -1.64 -11.47
N PRO A 128 -14.77 -2.02 -12.05
CA PRO A 128 -13.58 -2.40 -11.28
C PRO A 128 -13.09 -1.24 -10.39
N LYS A 129 -12.99 -1.49 -9.09
CA LYS A 129 -12.52 -0.50 -8.09
C LYS A 129 -11.14 -0.83 -7.56
N ALA A 130 -10.79 -2.11 -7.53
CA ALA A 130 -9.47 -2.61 -7.22
C ALA A 130 -9.18 -3.82 -8.10
N ASP A 131 -7.99 -3.88 -8.66
CA ASP A 131 -7.48 -5.13 -9.22
C ASP A 131 -7.05 -6.03 -8.07
N PRO A 132 -7.19 -7.36 -8.17
CA PRO A 132 -6.66 -8.26 -7.15
C PRO A 132 -5.16 -8.06 -7.03
N TYR A 133 -4.70 -7.38 -5.98
CA TYR A 133 -3.29 -7.24 -5.62
C TYR A 133 -2.87 -8.26 -4.55
N ILE A 134 -3.86 -8.81 -3.84
CA ILE A 134 -3.74 -9.97 -2.92
C ILE A 134 -4.63 -11.09 -3.47
N SER A 135 -4.06 -12.04 -4.23
CA SER A 135 -4.80 -13.21 -4.75
C SER A 135 -5.05 -14.24 -3.65
N ALA A 136 -6.28 -14.81 -3.55
CA ALA A 136 -6.68 -15.98 -2.75
C ALA A 136 -6.22 -16.06 -1.27
N GLY A 137 -5.45 -15.08 -0.79
CA GLY A 137 -4.80 -15.11 0.52
C GLY A 137 -3.60 -16.06 0.64
N VAL A 138 -3.06 -16.61 -0.47
CA VAL A 138 -2.04 -17.69 -0.37
C VAL A 138 -0.77 -17.46 -1.23
N GLY A 139 -0.88 -17.22 -2.55
CA GLY A 139 0.29 -17.03 -3.41
C GLY A 139 1.06 -15.75 -3.08
N ARG A 140 0.59 -14.61 -3.61
CA ARG A 140 1.19 -13.29 -3.34
C ARG A 140 1.20 -12.92 -1.85
N THR A 141 0.19 -13.35 -1.09
CA THR A 141 0.14 -13.17 0.37
C THR A 141 1.27 -13.91 1.06
N GLY A 142 1.50 -15.18 0.71
CA GLY A 142 2.63 -15.96 1.23
C GLY A 142 3.97 -15.35 0.84
N THR A 143 4.11 -14.86 -0.39
CA THR A 143 5.31 -14.15 -0.83
C THR A 143 5.58 -12.91 0.03
N PHE A 144 4.54 -12.10 0.28
CA PHE A 144 4.67 -10.91 1.13
C PHE A 144 5.02 -11.26 2.58
N ILE A 145 4.33 -12.24 3.18
CA ILE A 145 4.60 -12.68 4.56
C ILE A 145 6.04 -13.21 4.67
N ALA A 146 6.48 -14.03 3.73
CA ALA A 146 7.84 -14.56 3.72
C ALA A 146 8.89 -13.44 3.65
N LEU A 147 8.75 -12.51 2.70
CA LEU A 147 9.65 -11.36 2.56
C LEU A 147 9.67 -10.47 3.81
N SER A 148 8.50 -10.24 4.43
CA SER A 148 8.40 -9.45 5.64
C SER A 148 9.08 -10.15 6.82
N SER A 149 8.88 -11.45 6.96
CA SER A 149 9.48 -12.26 8.03
C SER A 149 11.00 -12.31 7.92
N LEU A 150 11.54 -12.45 6.71
CA LEU A 150 12.98 -12.56 6.46
C LEU A 150 13.79 -11.29 6.81
N ARG A 151 13.11 -10.17 7.06
CA ARG A 151 13.76 -8.94 7.58
C ARG A 151 14.11 -9.03 9.05
N ILE A 152 13.40 -9.88 9.79
CA ILE A 152 13.66 -10.10 11.21
C ILE A 152 14.81 -11.09 11.31
N ARG A 153 15.86 -10.74 12.07
CA ARG A 153 17.02 -11.62 12.26
C ARG A 153 16.61 -12.89 13.01
N GLY A 154 17.08 -14.03 12.53
CA GLY A 154 16.82 -15.35 13.11
C GLY A 154 16.33 -16.33 12.07
N MET A 155 16.42 -17.62 12.38
CA MET A 155 15.90 -18.68 11.53
C MET A 155 14.47 -19.00 11.95
N ALA A 156 13.56 -19.07 10.98
CA ALA A 156 12.21 -19.53 11.25
C ALA A 156 12.25 -20.99 11.73
N SER A 157 11.46 -21.32 12.75
CA SER A 157 11.36 -22.69 13.28
C SER A 157 9.95 -22.92 13.79
N HIS A 158 9.41 -24.09 13.51
CA HIS A 158 8.13 -24.55 14.03
C HIS A 158 8.17 -26.09 14.17
N PRO A 159 7.55 -26.68 15.22
CA PRO A 159 7.38 -28.12 15.27
C PRO A 159 6.49 -28.59 14.11
N SER A 160 7.01 -29.47 13.24
CA SER A 160 6.24 -30.10 12.17
C SER A 160 6.12 -31.61 12.41
N PRO A 161 4.92 -32.22 12.26
CA PRO A 161 4.77 -33.66 12.22
C PRO A 161 5.53 -34.34 11.07
N LEU A 162 5.93 -33.59 10.04
CA LEU A 162 6.74 -34.10 8.92
C LEU A 162 8.25 -34.15 9.25
N GLY A 163 8.66 -33.64 10.41
CA GLY A 163 10.06 -33.50 10.79
C GLY A 163 10.72 -32.26 10.17
N PRO A 164 12.03 -32.07 10.37
CA PRO A 164 12.76 -30.94 9.79
C PRO A 164 12.92 -31.09 8.27
N LEU A 165 13.15 -29.97 7.59
CA LEU A 165 13.58 -29.99 6.19
C LEU A 165 14.88 -30.80 6.01
N PRO A 166 15.14 -31.36 4.80
CA PRO A 166 16.38 -32.07 4.49
C PRO A 166 17.63 -31.23 4.80
N GLY A 167 18.74 -31.87 5.17
CA GLY A 167 19.96 -31.19 5.62
C GLY A 167 20.54 -30.17 4.62
N GLU A 168 20.31 -30.37 3.33
CA GLU A 168 20.70 -29.41 2.27
C GLU A 168 19.94 -28.06 2.34
N LEU A 169 18.77 -28.03 2.97
CA LEU A 169 17.93 -26.84 3.19
C LEU A 169 17.96 -26.36 4.64
N GLU A 170 18.73 -26.99 5.52
CA GLU A 170 18.74 -26.68 6.95
C GLU A 170 19.14 -25.21 7.22
N ALA A 171 20.14 -24.72 6.51
CA ALA A 171 20.61 -23.34 6.59
C ALA A 171 19.87 -22.36 5.64
N ASP A 172 18.86 -22.82 4.90
CA ASP A 172 18.15 -21.97 3.94
C ASP A 172 17.01 -21.21 4.62
N HIS A 173 17.28 -19.94 4.95
CA HIS A 173 16.31 -19.08 5.63
C HIS A 173 15.01 -18.91 4.85
N VAL A 174 15.06 -18.90 3.52
CA VAL A 174 13.87 -18.76 2.67
C VAL A 174 13.04 -20.03 2.73
N ALA A 175 13.68 -21.19 2.56
CA ALA A 175 13.00 -22.48 2.64
C ALA A 175 12.34 -22.69 4.02
N GLN A 176 13.07 -22.45 5.10
CA GLN A 176 12.56 -22.53 6.47
C GLN A 176 11.37 -21.59 6.69
N THR A 177 11.45 -20.36 6.20
CA THR A 177 10.35 -19.38 6.33
C THR A 177 9.11 -19.81 5.55
N VAL A 178 9.28 -20.27 4.31
CA VAL A 178 8.16 -20.70 3.45
C VAL A 178 7.50 -21.97 4.01
N ASP A 179 8.28 -22.87 4.59
CA ASP A 179 7.79 -24.08 5.24
C ASP A 179 6.93 -23.74 6.47
N VAL A 180 7.43 -22.89 7.37
CA VAL A 180 6.69 -22.44 8.56
C VAL A 180 5.36 -21.77 8.20
N ILE A 181 5.32 -20.88 7.20
CA ILE A 181 4.05 -20.23 6.83
C ILE A 181 3.08 -21.22 6.15
N ARG A 182 3.57 -22.32 5.56
CA ARG A 182 2.73 -23.38 4.99
C ARG A 182 2.13 -24.29 6.05
N GLU A 183 2.79 -24.49 7.18
CA GLU A 183 2.22 -25.17 8.36
C GLU A 183 1.00 -24.41 8.91
N CYS A 184 1.00 -23.08 8.84
CA CYS A 184 -0.13 -22.25 9.28
C CYS A 184 -1.28 -22.18 8.26
N ARG A 185 -0.97 -22.24 6.96
CA ARG A 185 -1.97 -22.20 5.87
C ARG A 185 -1.43 -22.88 4.63
N GLY A 186 -2.15 -23.88 4.13
CA GLY A 186 -1.75 -24.57 2.89
C GLY A 186 -1.62 -23.61 1.70
N MET A 187 -0.72 -23.95 0.77
CA MET A 187 -0.51 -23.26 -0.52
C MET A 187 0.11 -21.85 -0.43
N MET A 188 0.73 -21.45 0.69
CA MET A 188 1.51 -20.20 0.69
C MET A 188 2.67 -20.27 -0.30
N VAL A 189 2.92 -19.19 -1.05
CA VAL A 189 3.94 -19.15 -2.14
C VAL A 189 3.66 -20.26 -3.16
N GLN A 190 2.74 -20.00 -4.09
CA GLN A 190 2.08 -21.01 -4.92
C GLN A 190 2.90 -21.50 -6.11
N ASN A 191 3.85 -20.71 -6.60
CA ASN A 191 4.62 -21.05 -7.80
C ASN A 191 6.11 -20.75 -7.66
N LYS A 192 6.90 -21.30 -8.59
CA LYS A 192 8.36 -21.19 -8.59
C LYS A 192 8.82 -19.75 -8.76
N GLU A 193 8.08 -18.94 -9.53
CA GLU A 193 8.39 -17.53 -9.78
C GLU A 193 8.26 -16.69 -8.51
N GLN A 194 7.24 -16.96 -7.69
CA GLN A 194 7.05 -16.34 -6.38
C GLN A 194 8.16 -16.74 -5.40
N LEU A 195 8.56 -18.02 -5.40
CA LEU A 195 9.66 -18.48 -4.56
C LEU A 195 10.98 -17.85 -5.00
N LYS A 196 11.25 -17.81 -6.31
CA LYS A 196 12.43 -17.16 -6.90
C LYS A 196 12.50 -15.67 -6.50
N LEU A 197 11.38 -14.96 -6.56
CA LEU A 197 11.31 -13.55 -6.13
C LEU A 197 11.76 -13.37 -4.67
N ILE A 198 11.41 -14.30 -3.77
CA ILE A 198 11.83 -14.24 -2.36
C ILE A 198 13.34 -14.39 -2.25
N TYR A 199 13.93 -15.36 -2.96
CA TYR A 199 15.39 -15.56 -2.99
C TYR A 199 16.12 -14.35 -3.58
N ASP A 200 15.67 -13.84 -4.73
CA ASP A 200 16.28 -12.69 -5.40
C ASP A 200 16.30 -11.46 -4.47
N MET A 201 15.19 -11.20 -3.77
CA MET A 201 15.08 -10.08 -2.84
C MET A 201 15.89 -10.31 -1.56
N GLN A 202 15.99 -11.53 -1.04
CA GLN A 202 16.80 -11.85 0.14
C GLN A 202 18.28 -11.60 -0.11
N GLN A 203 18.79 -11.96 -1.30
CA GLN A 203 20.18 -11.71 -1.69
C GLN A 203 20.48 -10.21 -1.85
N GLY A 204 19.51 -9.41 -2.31
CA GLY A 204 19.65 -7.97 -2.40
C GLY A 204 19.54 -7.20 -1.08
N MET A 205 19.24 -7.88 0.04
CA MET A 205 19.15 -7.28 1.38
C MET A 205 20.40 -7.55 2.25
N GLN A 206 21.35 -8.37 1.78
CA GLN A 206 22.65 -8.59 2.42
C GLN A 206 23.65 -7.52 2.00
#